data_AF-A0A1G8FKP4-F1
#
_entry.id   AF-A0A1G8FKP4-F1
#
_cell.length_a   1.000
_cell.length_b   1.000
_cell.length_c   1.000
_cell.angle_alpha   90.00
_cell.angle_beta   90.00
_cell.angle_gamma   90.00
#
_symmetry.space_group_name_H-M   'P 1'
#
loop_
_entity.id
_entity.type
_entity.pdbx_description
1 polymer ?
#
loop_
_entity_poly.entity_id
_entity_poly.type
_entity_poly.pdbx_seq_one_letter_code
_entity_poly.pdbx_strand_id
1 'polypeptide(L)'
;MVLKMDEGGVVRHVDRADCPPDAVVARETLRLIGSTNEFAVRLCDAPSCGMFFVPRRRNQEWCTTRCGARVRSSRRYEASSRLE
;
A
#
# COMPACT_ATOMS: atom_id res chain seq x y z
N MET A 1 5.60 19.22 4.74
CA MET A 1 5.74 19.61 6.14
C MET A 1 6.10 18.37 6.93
N VAL A 2 7.36 18.25 7.34
CA VAL A 2 7.80 17.26 8.33
C VAL A 2 8.20 18.02 9.56
N LEU A 3 7.83 17.48 10.71
CA LEU A 3 8.20 18.00 12.00
C LEU A 3 9.43 17.23 12.47
N LYS A 4 10.52 17.94 12.77
CA LYS A 4 11.70 17.37 13.40
C LYS A 4 11.78 17.90 14.82
N MET A 5 11.97 17.00 15.78
CA MET A 5 12.28 17.38 17.15
C MET A 5 13.80 17.50 17.28
N ASP A 6 14.29 18.63 17.78
CA ASP A 6 15.71 18.80 18.09
C ASP A 6 16.07 18.15 19.45
N GLU A 7 17.36 18.15 19.78
CA GLU A 7 17.89 17.53 21.02
C GLU A 7 17.33 18.19 22.29
N GLY A 8 16.81 19.41 22.19
CA GLY A 8 16.12 20.11 23.27
C GLY A 8 14.62 19.80 23.36
N GLY A 9 14.10 18.90 22.52
CA GLY A 9 12.68 18.56 22.47
C GLY A 9 11.82 19.58 21.73
N VAL A 10 12.41 20.56 21.04
CA VAL A 10 11.65 21.58 20.30
C VAL A 10 11.27 21.03 18.93
N VAL A 11 9.98 21.06 18.62
CA VAL A 11 9.45 20.63 17.34
C VAL A 11 9.58 21.76 16.32
N ARG A 12 10.38 21.54 15.27
CA ARG A 12 10.60 22.49 14.18
C ARG A 12 10.00 21.96 12.88
N HIS A 13 9.49 22.88 12.07
CA HIS A 13 9.13 22.59 10.69
C HIS A 13 10.40 22.49 9.86
N VAL A 14 10.52 21.41 9.10
CA VAL A 14 11.60 21.22 8.13
C VAL A 14 11.03 21.37 6.73
N ASP A 15 11.72 22.18 5.92
CA ASP A 15 11.40 22.32 4.50
C ASP A 15 11.57 20.99 3.77
N ARG A 16 10.84 20.83 2.65
CA ARG A 16 10.80 19.54 1.94
C ARG A 16 12.18 19.12 1.41
N ALA A 17 13.05 20.08 1.10
CA ALA A 17 14.38 19.85 0.57
C ALA A 17 15.34 19.24 1.61
N ASP A 18 15.15 19.57 2.90
CA ASP A 18 16.02 19.12 4.00
C ASP A 18 15.42 17.95 4.79
N CYS A 19 14.31 17.41 4.31
CA CYS A 19 13.62 16.32 4.97
C CYS A 19 14.34 14.99 4.71
N PRO A 20 14.62 14.19 5.75
CA PRO A 20 15.04 12.82 5.59
C PRO A 20 14.10 12.02 4.67
N PRO A 21 14.62 11.16 3.77
CA PRO A 21 13.81 10.44 2.79
C PRO A 21 12.70 9.59 3.40
N ASP A 22 12.97 8.94 4.53
CA ASP A 22 12.02 8.15 5.31
C ASP A 22 10.84 8.99 5.83
N ALA A 23 11.11 10.20 6.33
CA ALA A 23 10.06 11.11 6.77
C ALA A 23 9.23 11.68 5.61
N VAL A 24 9.82 11.82 4.42
CA VAL A 24 9.06 12.12 3.19
C VAL A 24 8.13 10.95 2.85
N VAL A 25 8.65 9.72 2.84
CA VAL A 25 7.87 8.52 2.52
C VAL A 25 6.72 8.30 3.50
N ALA A 26 6.97 8.45 4.80
CA ALA A 26 5.94 8.30 5.84
C ALA A 26 4.78 9.29 5.61
N ARG A 27 5.10 10.57 5.35
CA ARG A 27 4.09 11.60 5.10
C ARG A 27 3.27 11.32 3.83
N GLU A 28 3.92 10.99 2.71
CA GLU A 28 3.18 10.72 1.46
C GLU A 28 2.33 9.44 1.59
N THR A 29 2.82 8.43 2.31
CA THR A 29 2.04 7.22 2.66
C THR A 29 0.78 7.58 3.44
N LEU A 30 0.89 8.41 4.48
CA LEU A 30 -0.26 8.86 5.27
C LEU A 30 -1.27 9.67 4.43
N ARG A 31 -0.79 10.51 3.51
CA ARG A 31 -1.67 11.24 2.58
C ARG A 31 -2.42 10.31 1.64
N LEU A 32 -1.74 9.26 1.14
CA LEU A 32 -2.34 8.26 0.26
C LEU A 32 -3.38 7.41 1.00
N ILE A 33 -3.13 7.04 2.26
CA ILE A 33 -4.07 6.26 3.09
C ILE A 33 -5.26 7.12 3.54
N GLY A 34 -5.02 8.38 3.93
CA GLY A 34 -6.07 9.30 4.40
C GLY A 34 -6.87 9.99 3.29
N SER A 35 -6.55 9.72 2.01
CA SER A 35 -7.25 10.30 0.86
C SER A 35 -8.66 9.72 0.73
N THR A 36 -9.67 10.59 0.68
CA THR A 36 -11.08 10.22 0.39
C THR A 36 -11.35 10.01 -1.11
N ASN A 37 -10.32 10.07 -1.97
CA ASN A 37 -10.45 9.89 -3.40
C ASN A 37 -10.77 8.43 -3.76
N GLU A 38 -11.42 8.22 -4.90
CA GLU A 38 -11.88 6.94 -5.43
C GLU A 38 -10.75 5.94 -5.72
N PHE A 39 -9.51 6.43 -5.76
CA PHE A 39 -8.27 5.64 -5.92
C PHE A 39 -7.49 5.52 -4.60
N ALA A 40 -8.19 5.39 -3.48
CA ALA A 40 -7.59 5.04 -2.20
C ALA A 40 -6.68 3.80 -2.35
N VAL A 41 -5.58 3.82 -1.61
CA VAL A 41 -4.67 2.67 -1.51
C VAL A 41 -5.47 1.46 -0.99
N ARG A 42 -5.29 0.31 -1.64
CA ARG A 42 -5.90 -0.97 -1.26
C ARG A 42 -4.84 -1.98 -0.89
N LEU A 43 -5.23 -2.95 -0.08
CA LEU A 43 -4.43 -4.16 0.16
C LEU A 43 -4.71 -5.18 -0.95
N CYS A 44 -3.67 -5.89 -1.40
CA CYS A 44 -3.81 -6.96 -2.38
C CYS A 44 -4.40 -8.23 -1.74
N ASP A 45 -5.54 -8.70 -2.26
CA ASP A 45 -6.26 -9.87 -1.75
C ASP A 45 -5.68 -11.22 -2.21
N ALA A 46 -4.55 -11.22 -2.93
CA ALA A 46 -3.92 -12.47 -3.36
C ALA A 46 -3.26 -13.20 -2.18
N PRO A 47 -3.38 -14.55 -2.11
CA PRO A 47 -2.70 -15.34 -1.08
C PRO A 47 -1.23 -14.98 -0.96
N SER A 48 -0.82 -14.69 0.27
CA SER A 48 0.55 -14.33 0.65
C SER A 48 1.12 -13.08 -0.03
N CYS A 49 0.28 -12.18 -0.59
CA CYS A 49 0.77 -10.94 -1.19
C CYS A 49 0.81 -9.79 -0.17
N GLY A 50 -0.34 -9.38 0.39
CA GLY A 50 -0.40 -8.34 1.44
C GLY A 50 0.17 -6.97 1.07
N MET A 51 0.50 -6.71 -0.19
CA MET A 51 1.08 -5.44 -0.62
C MET A 51 0.01 -4.37 -0.80
N PHE A 52 0.34 -3.13 -0.45
CA PHE A 52 -0.46 -1.97 -0.80
C PHE A 52 -0.31 -1.61 -2.29
N PHE A 53 -1.40 -1.18 -2.91
CA PHE A 53 -1.39 -0.69 -4.29
C PHE A 53 -2.46 0.37 -4.53
N VAL A 54 -2.23 1.23 -5.51
CA VAL A 54 -3.23 2.18 -6.01
C VAL A 54 -3.97 1.51 -7.18
N PRO A 55 -5.29 1.29 -7.08
CA PRO A 55 -6.05 0.64 -8.16
C PRO A 55 -6.11 1.56 -9.39
N ARG A 56 -5.98 0.99 -10.60
CA ARG A 56 -6.19 1.74 -11.86
C ARG A 56 -7.65 1.75 -12.31
N ARG A 57 -8.48 0.90 -11.72
CA ARG A 57 -9.90 0.70 -12.05
C ARG A 57 -10.66 0.28 -10.78
N ARG A 58 -11.94 0.64 -10.68
CA ARG A 58 -12.74 0.50 -9.45
C ARG A 58 -12.80 -0.93 -8.89
N ASN A 59 -12.80 -1.94 -9.75
CA ASN A 59 -12.89 -3.36 -9.39
C ASN A 59 -11.52 -4.07 -9.40
N GLN A 60 -10.41 -3.34 -9.33
CA GLN A 60 -9.10 -3.98 -9.21
C GLN A 60 -8.89 -4.49 -7.79
N GLU A 61 -8.86 -5.81 -7.65
CA GLU A 61 -8.67 -6.54 -6.37
C GLU A 61 -7.19 -6.92 -6.12
N TRP A 62 -6.35 -6.90 -7.17
CA TRP A 62 -4.97 -7.38 -7.08
C TRP A 62 -3.96 -6.33 -7.57
N CYS A 63 -2.82 -6.26 -6.89
CA CYS A 63 -1.76 -5.29 -7.22
C CYS A 63 -1.17 -5.51 -8.62
N THR A 64 -1.17 -6.75 -9.11
CA THR A 64 -0.62 -7.12 -10.43
C THR A 64 -1.40 -8.27 -11.07
N THR A 65 -1.26 -8.41 -12.39
CA THR A 65 -1.80 -9.57 -13.14
C THR A 65 -1.26 -10.90 -12.61
N ARG A 66 -0.02 -10.94 -12.11
CA ARG A 66 0.60 -12.14 -11.52
C ARG A 66 -0.10 -12.58 -10.23
N CYS A 67 -0.50 -11.63 -9.38
CA CYS A 67 -1.31 -11.90 -8.20
C CYS A 67 -2.69 -12.46 -8.58
N GLY A 68 -3.32 -11.89 -9.60
CA GLY A 68 -4.57 -12.44 -10.13
C GLY A 68 -4.45 -13.84 -10.74
N ALA A 69 -3.32 -14.16 -11.36
CA ALA A 69 -3.03 -15.52 -11.83
C ALA A 69 -2.87 -16.50 -10.66
N ARG A 70 -2.17 -16.10 -9.59
CA ARG A 70 -2.01 -16.89 -8.36
C ARG A 70 -3.36 -17.25 -7.73
N VAL A 71 -4.26 -16.26 -7.56
CA VAL A 71 -5.61 -16.49 -7.01
C VAL A 71 -6.39 -17.51 -7.85
N ARG A 72 -6.40 -17.34 -9.18
CA ARG A 72 -7.07 -18.27 -10.10
C ARG A 72 -6.48 -19.68 -10.05
N SER A 73 -5.15 -19.79 -9.87
CA SER A 73 -4.48 -21.08 -9.72
C SER A 73 -4.87 -21.76 -8.41
N SER A 74 -4.84 -21.04 -7.28
CA SER A 74 -5.24 -21.57 -5.96
C SER A 74 -6.65 -22.14 -6.00
N ARG A 75 -7.61 -21.36 -6.52
CA ARG A 75 -9.01 -21.80 -6.67
C ARG A 75 -9.15 -23.06 -7.52
N ARG A 76 -8.32 -23.22 -8.56
CA ARG A 76 -8.32 -24.43 -9.40
C ARG A 76 -7.78 -25.64 -8.64
N TYR A 77 -6.68 -25.48 -7.90
CA TYR A 77 -6.13 -26.56 -7.08
C TYR A 77 -7.09 -26.97 -5.97
N GLU A 78 -7.68 -26.02 -5.25
CA GLU A 78 -8.69 -26.26 -4.22
C GLU A 78 -9.94 -26.98 -4.77
N ALA A 79 -10.35 -26.67 -6.00
CA ALA A 79 -11.46 -27.36 -6.65
C ALA A 79 -11.08 -28.80 -7.05
N SER A 80 -9.87 -29.01 -7.57
CA SER A 80 -9.36 -30.34 -7.93
C SER A 80 -9.22 -31.24 -6.71
N SER A 81 -8.64 -30.73 -5.62
CA SER A 81 -8.42 -31.50 -4.39
C SER A 81 -9.71 -31.84 -3.64
N ARG A 82 -10.85 -31.25 -4.00
CA ARG A 82 -12.16 -31.57 -3.41
C ARG A 82 -12.87 -32.74 -4.11
N LEU A 83 -12.40 -33.11 -5.31
CA LEU A 83 -12.94 -34.22 -6.09
C LEU A 83 -12.20 -35.55 -5.82
N GLU A 84 -11.07 -35.47 -5.12
CA GLU A 84 -10.28 -36.60 -4.61
C GLU A 84 -10.74 -36.97 -3.19
#